data_AF-A0A803Y1J4-F1
#
_entry.id   AF-A0A803Y1J4-F1
#
_cell.length_a   1.000
_cell.length_b   1.000
_cell.length_c   1.000
_cell.angle_alpha   90.00
_cell.angle_beta   90.00
_cell.angle_gamma   90.00
#
_symmetry.space_group_name_H-M   'P 1'
#
loop_
_entity.id
_entity.type
_entity.pdbx_description
1 polymer ?
#
loop_
_entity_poly.entity_id
_entity_poly.type
_entity_poly.pdbx_seq_one_letter_code
_entity_poly.pdbx_strand_id
1 'polypeptide(L)'
;DHTPVILNDLPLPILLLICRGYLIAAPSVFRSGVEEAVSVTIFNAVKETTVQIQLVVKGETVSRGHGTVLDKGTIKLKVPSGLRGQGHLKVWGNRHVTEEGYIFHNYTTVTIDSKGSSVFIQTDKPVYKPKQKVLINLFTVTSDLRPFNDRIEAYVVDPRGSRMIEWSNLKPFCCGMVNMSFPLSDQPVFGEWLIFAEMQGHTYNKSFEVQKYVLPKFELLIDPPRYIRDLTTCEKGTVHARYTFGKPVTGRLIVNMTINGVGYYRHEVGHPVLKTTQIDGSAVFDVCVKDMMPADVPEHFRGTVNIWATVVSSDGSKQVTFDDSTPVQKQLIDIKYSKDTRKQFKPGLPYKGKVEVTYPDGSPADRVTIRIKAELTPKDNVYTSELVSRNGLVEFEIPSIPTAAQYVWLEVFKELAEYDVSDAFGAPKEEGHFWWPGMSSRRRRRSSVFPWHWDVTKDARFAFTVGSIKPHVCRWCVHTACT
;
A
#
# COMPACT_ATOMS: atom_id res chain seq x y z
N ASP A 1 18.01 63.66 50.87
CA ASP A 1 17.04 63.64 49.77
C ASP A 1 17.65 63.19 48.47
N HIS A 2 16.86 62.41 47.74
CA HIS A 2 17.00 62.01 46.33
C HIS A 2 17.89 60.80 45.98
N THR A 3 17.29 59.63 46.23
CA THR A 3 17.07 58.52 45.27
C THR A 3 17.59 58.68 43.83
N PRO A 4 18.22 57.64 43.25
CA PRO A 4 18.32 57.48 41.80
C PRO A 4 17.00 56.94 41.23
N VAL A 5 16.46 57.65 40.23
CA VAL A 5 15.26 57.25 39.49
C VAL A 5 15.64 56.23 38.40
N ILE A 6 14.90 55.13 38.42
CA ILE A 6 14.83 54.08 37.42
C ILE A 6 14.27 54.67 36.11
N LEU A 7 14.93 54.43 34.97
CA LEU A 7 14.27 54.55 33.67
C LEU A 7 14.10 53.14 33.09
N ASN A 8 12.84 52.72 33.14
CA ASN A 8 12.28 51.48 32.61
C ASN A 8 12.37 51.40 31.09
N ASP A 9 12.41 50.15 30.62
CA ASP A 9 11.67 49.62 29.48
C ASP A 9 11.69 50.41 28.17
N LEU A 10 12.64 50.05 27.31
CA LEU A 10 12.41 50.10 25.86
C LEU A 10 12.06 48.68 25.40
N PRO A 11 10.89 48.45 24.77
CA PRO A 11 10.62 47.17 24.14
C PRO A 11 11.59 47.03 22.96
N LEU A 12 12.34 45.92 22.94
CA LEU A 12 13.01 45.43 21.74
C LEU A 12 11.99 45.52 20.59
N PRO A 13 12.22 46.33 19.54
CA PRO A 13 11.39 46.21 18.38
C PRO A 13 11.66 44.80 17.87
N ILE A 14 10.59 43.99 17.83
CA ILE A 14 10.55 42.80 17.00
C ILE A 14 10.81 43.32 15.61
N LEU A 15 12.08 43.33 15.21
CA LEU A 15 12.50 43.47 13.83
C LEU A 15 11.91 42.22 13.18
N LEU A 16 10.66 42.32 12.73
CA LEU A 16 10.15 41.47 11.67
C LEU A 16 11.14 41.69 10.55
N LEU A 17 12.15 40.83 10.47
CA LEU A 17 12.96 40.66 9.29
C LEU A 17 11.95 40.45 8.17
N ILE A 18 11.72 41.50 7.38
CA ILE A 18 10.97 41.42 6.14
C ILE A 18 11.87 40.64 5.20
N CYS A 19 11.91 39.33 5.41
CA CYS A 19 12.65 38.41 4.58
C CYS A 19 12.03 38.48 3.19
N ARG A 20 12.69 39.19 2.29
CA ARG A 20 12.45 39.05 0.86
C ARG A 20 12.87 37.64 0.50
N GLY A 21 11.92 36.87 -0.03
CA GLY A 21 12.14 35.48 -0.38
C GLY A 21 11.14 35.07 -1.44
N TYR A 22 11.42 33.94 -2.08
CA TYR A 22 10.52 33.35 -3.05
C TYR A 22 10.40 31.85 -2.75
N LEU A 23 9.26 31.28 -3.12
CA LEU A 23 9.00 29.85 -3.08
C LEU A 23 8.50 29.42 -4.45
N ILE A 24 9.20 28.46 -5.04
CA ILE A 24 8.78 27.83 -6.29
C ILE A 24 8.42 26.39 -5.96
N ALA A 25 7.21 25.98 -6.28
CA ALA A 25 6.72 24.63 -6.11
C ALA A 25 6.35 24.05 -7.47
N ALA A 26 6.96 22.91 -7.80
CA ALA A 26 6.69 22.16 -9.02
C ALA A 26 6.61 20.65 -8.68
N PRO A 27 5.90 19.85 -9.49
CA PRO A 27 5.97 18.39 -9.40
C PRO A 27 7.43 17.91 -9.53
N SER A 28 7.82 16.92 -8.74
CA SER A 28 9.15 16.31 -8.88
C SER A 28 9.28 15.48 -10.16
N VAL A 29 8.14 14.99 -10.68
CA VAL A 29 8.02 14.19 -11.90
C VAL A 29 7.14 14.94 -12.89
N PHE A 30 7.65 15.22 -14.08
CA PHE A 30 6.94 15.82 -15.20
C PHE A 30 6.54 14.73 -16.19
N ARG A 31 5.33 14.81 -16.75
CA ARG A 31 4.87 13.84 -17.74
C ARG A 31 4.99 14.36 -19.16
N SER A 32 5.53 13.51 -20.03
CA SER A 32 5.67 13.77 -21.46
C SER A 32 4.30 14.06 -22.10
N GLY A 33 4.18 15.15 -22.86
CA GLY A 33 2.94 15.53 -23.53
C GLY A 33 1.87 16.19 -22.65
N VAL A 34 2.16 16.43 -21.36
CA VAL A 34 1.23 17.04 -20.41
C VAL A 34 1.61 18.50 -20.12
N GLU A 35 0.61 19.33 -19.80
CA GLU A 35 0.84 20.68 -19.28
C GLU A 35 1.04 20.62 -17.76
N GLU A 36 2.26 20.91 -17.32
CA GLU A 36 2.62 20.93 -15.90
C GLU A 36 2.45 22.33 -15.32
N ALA A 37 2.02 22.42 -14.06
CA ALA A 37 1.81 23.68 -13.37
C ALA A 37 2.96 23.94 -12.38
N VAL A 38 3.62 25.10 -12.52
CA VAL A 38 4.64 25.58 -11.58
C VAL A 38 4.07 26.75 -10.79
N SER A 39 3.97 26.58 -9.47
CA SER A 39 3.49 27.61 -8.55
C SER A 39 4.66 28.47 -8.07
N VAL A 40 4.47 29.78 -8.12
CA VAL A 40 5.47 30.78 -7.74
C VAL A 40 4.83 31.68 -6.69
N THR A 41 5.50 31.81 -5.55
CA THR A 41 5.12 32.73 -4.47
C THR A 41 6.29 33.65 -4.18
N ILE A 42 6.05 34.96 -4.19
CA ILE A 42 7.03 35.98 -3.86
C ILE A 42 6.58 36.62 -2.54
N PHE A 43 7.40 36.50 -1.50
CA PHE A 43 7.07 37.06 -0.19
C PHE A 43 7.36 38.56 -0.18
N ASN A 44 6.38 39.34 0.28
CA ASN A 44 6.43 40.81 0.36
C ASN A 44 6.66 41.47 -1.03
N ALA A 45 5.86 41.06 -2.02
CA ALA A 45 5.98 41.62 -3.36
C ALA A 45 5.48 43.06 -3.39
N VAL A 46 6.32 43.97 -3.90
CA VAL A 46 6.01 45.40 -3.97
C VAL A 46 5.40 45.78 -5.34
N LYS A 47 5.73 45.04 -6.41
CA LYS A 47 5.16 45.18 -7.76
C LYS A 47 5.18 43.83 -8.47
N GLU A 48 4.42 43.74 -9.56
CA GLU A 48 4.41 42.56 -10.44
C GLU A 48 5.82 42.24 -10.95
N THR A 49 6.14 40.95 -10.93
CA THR A 49 7.40 40.39 -11.41
C THR A 49 7.11 39.49 -12.59
N THR A 50 7.82 39.70 -13.70
CA THR A 50 7.78 38.79 -14.84
C THR A 50 8.63 37.57 -14.53
N VAL A 51 8.05 36.39 -14.55
CA VAL A 51 8.72 35.12 -14.24
C VAL A 51 8.82 34.30 -15.52
N GLN A 52 10.00 33.75 -15.77
CA GLN A 52 10.30 32.90 -16.90
C GLN A 52 10.74 31.53 -16.40
N ILE A 53 10.28 30.50 -17.10
CA ILE A 53 10.51 29.09 -16.79
C ILE A 53 11.04 28.42 -18.04
N GLN A 54 12.09 27.61 -17.90
CA GLN A 54 12.61 26.78 -18.97
C GLN A 54 12.83 25.35 -18.49
N LEU A 55 12.36 24.40 -19.29
CA LEU A 55 12.73 23.00 -19.15
C LEU A 55 13.90 22.71 -20.08
N VAL A 56 15.01 22.26 -19.51
CA VAL A 56 16.23 21.90 -20.24
C VAL A 56 16.48 20.41 -20.11
N VAL A 57 16.60 19.70 -21.22
CA VAL A 57 16.84 18.25 -21.27
C VAL A 57 18.06 18.01 -22.14
N LYS A 58 19.05 17.26 -21.63
CA LYS A 58 20.32 17.01 -22.34
C LYS A 58 21.04 18.28 -22.84
N GLY A 59 20.91 19.39 -22.11
CA GLY A 59 21.53 20.68 -22.47
C GLY A 59 20.69 21.56 -23.40
N GLU A 60 19.61 21.04 -23.98
CA GLU A 60 18.73 21.79 -24.89
C GLU A 60 17.46 22.27 -24.18
N THR A 61 17.01 23.48 -24.53
CA THR A 61 15.74 24.00 -23.99
C THR A 61 14.58 23.40 -24.77
N VAL A 62 13.81 22.52 -24.14
CA VAL A 62 12.70 21.80 -24.76
C VAL A 62 11.35 22.47 -24.54
N SER A 63 11.22 23.30 -23.51
CA SER A 63 9.99 24.06 -23.24
C SER A 63 10.27 25.37 -22.53
N ARG A 64 9.43 26.37 -22.79
CA ARG A 64 9.48 27.70 -22.16
C ARG A 64 8.08 28.10 -21.71
N GLY A 65 7.98 28.68 -20.53
CA GLY A 65 6.79 29.30 -19.99
C GLY A 65 7.14 30.69 -19.43
N HIS A 66 6.19 31.60 -19.44
CA HIS A 66 6.36 32.90 -18.78
C HIS A 66 5.01 33.37 -18.23
N GLY A 67 5.05 34.26 -17.25
CA GLY A 67 3.87 34.89 -16.67
C GLY A 67 4.23 36.00 -15.71
N THR A 68 3.28 36.86 -15.37
CA THR A 68 3.45 37.90 -14.35
C THR A 68 2.89 37.42 -13.02
N VAL A 69 3.62 37.66 -11.94
CA VAL A 69 3.25 37.26 -10.58
C VAL A 69 3.50 38.44 -9.63
N LEU A 70 2.47 38.83 -8.87
CA LEU A 70 2.61 39.76 -7.75
C LEU A 70 2.99 38.98 -6.49
N ASP A 71 2.01 38.44 -5.76
CA ASP A 71 2.27 37.62 -4.55
C ASP A 71 2.32 36.12 -4.84
N LYS A 72 1.29 35.60 -5.52
CA LYS A 72 1.14 34.18 -5.86
C LYS A 72 0.65 34.05 -7.28
N GLY A 73 1.22 33.13 -8.03
CA GLY A 73 0.82 32.85 -9.40
C GLY A 73 1.24 31.46 -9.83
N THR A 74 0.59 30.97 -10.89
CA THR A 74 0.88 29.67 -11.46
C THR A 74 1.20 29.84 -12.93
N ILE A 75 2.32 29.27 -13.36
CA ILE A 75 2.77 29.32 -14.74
C ILE A 75 2.69 27.90 -15.30
N LYS A 76 1.98 27.75 -16.41
CA LYS A 76 1.85 26.46 -17.10
C LYS A 76 3.04 26.26 -18.03
N LEU A 77 3.55 25.03 -18.06
CA LEU A 77 4.67 24.62 -18.89
C LEU A 77 4.27 23.35 -19.65
N LYS A 78 4.18 23.46 -20.98
CA LYS A 78 3.84 22.32 -21.83
C LYS A 78 5.08 21.46 -22.07
N VAL A 79 5.08 20.22 -21.57
CA VAL A 79 6.19 19.29 -21.76
C VAL A 79 6.04 18.59 -23.12
N PRO A 80 7.02 18.66 -24.04
CA PRO A 80 6.94 17.96 -25.31
C PRO A 80 6.81 16.44 -25.14
N SER A 81 6.08 15.81 -26.05
CA SER A 81 5.95 14.34 -26.12
C SER A 81 7.28 13.68 -26.55
N GLY A 82 7.51 12.44 -26.12
CA GLY A 82 8.70 11.66 -26.48
C GLY A 82 9.94 11.93 -25.63
N LEU A 83 9.84 12.82 -24.64
CA LEU A 83 10.89 13.04 -23.65
C LEU A 83 10.88 11.98 -22.54
N ARG A 84 12.08 11.60 -22.06
CA ARG A 84 12.29 10.70 -20.91
C ARG A 84 13.60 11.01 -20.20
N GLY A 85 13.67 10.73 -18.90
CA GLY A 85 14.91 10.78 -18.12
C GLY A 85 14.97 11.97 -17.16
N GLN A 86 16.14 12.60 -17.01
CA GLN A 86 16.32 13.75 -16.13
C GLN A 86 16.38 15.05 -16.92
N GLY A 87 15.79 16.11 -16.37
CA GLY A 87 15.85 17.47 -16.90
C GLY A 87 16.14 18.49 -15.80
N HIS A 88 16.47 19.71 -16.22
CA HIS A 88 16.64 20.86 -15.35
C HIS A 88 15.51 21.85 -15.58
N LEU A 89 14.76 22.17 -14.54
CA LEU A 89 13.80 23.26 -14.52
C LEU A 89 14.52 24.53 -14.05
N LYS A 90 14.75 25.46 -14.98
CA LYS A 90 15.33 26.78 -14.69
C LYS A 90 14.21 27.79 -14.52
N VAL A 91 14.27 28.59 -13.46
CA VAL A 91 13.24 29.59 -13.17
C VAL A 91 13.90 30.87 -12.70
N TRP A 92 13.47 32.00 -13.27
CA TRP A 92 13.95 33.31 -12.87
C TRP A 92 12.86 34.37 -12.99
N GLY A 93 12.99 35.43 -12.19
CA GLY A 93 12.06 36.55 -12.16
C GLY A 93 12.75 37.89 -12.36
N ASN A 94 12.23 38.72 -13.26
CA ASN A 94 12.72 40.06 -13.59
C ASN A 94 11.58 41.08 -13.43
N ARG A 95 11.90 42.27 -12.91
CA ARG A 95 10.91 43.34 -12.70
C ARG A 95 10.68 44.18 -13.95
N HIS A 96 11.75 44.42 -14.70
CA HIS A 96 11.76 45.13 -15.98
C HIS A 96 12.67 44.38 -16.95
N VAL A 97 12.26 44.29 -18.23
CA VAL A 97 13.05 43.62 -19.30
C VAL A 97 14.38 44.35 -19.54
N THR A 98 14.48 45.62 -19.16
CA THR A 98 15.61 46.53 -19.41
C THR A 98 16.55 46.73 -18.23
N GLU A 99 16.24 46.22 -17.03
CA GLU A 99 17.17 46.25 -15.89
C GLU A 99 17.94 44.92 -15.83
N GLU A 100 19.28 45.00 -15.91
CA GLU A 100 20.18 43.85 -15.80
C GLU A 100 20.23 43.35 -14.35
N GLY A 101 19.20 42.62 -13.93
CA GLY A 101 19.15 42.03 -12.60
C GLY A 101 18.00 41.04 -12.43
N TYR A 102 18.33 39.79 -12.14
CA TYR A 102 17.36 38.77 -11.70
C TYR A 102 17.00 39.01 -10.22
N ILE A 103 15.71 39.12 -9.89
CA ILE A 103 15.25 39.12 -8.48
C ILE A 103 15.56 37.77 -7.85
N PHE A 104 15.42 36.71 -8.65
CA PHE A 104 15.87 35.37 -8.31
C PHE A 104 16.19 34.59 -9.58
N HIS A 105 17.13 33.67 -9.48
CA HIS A 105 17.46 32.72 -10.54
C HIS A 105 17.87 31.41 -9.86
N ASN A 106 17.12 30.34 -10.14
CA ASN A 106 17.38 29.03 -9.54
C ASN A 106 17.11 27.93 -10.57
N TYR A 107 17.68 26.77 -10.31
CA TYR A 107 17.42 25.57 -11.09
C TYR A 107 17.23 24.35 -10.18
N THR A 108 16.34 23.47 -10.59
CA THR A 108 16.08 22.21 -9.88
C THR A 108 16.05 21.06 -10.88
N THR A 109 16.55 19.90 -10.48
CA THR A 109 16.44 18.67 -11.26
C THR A 109 15.02 18.10 -11.15
N VAL A 110 14.42 17.77 -12.29
CA VAL A 110 13.11 17.12 -12.39
C VAL A 110 13.26 15.82 -13.18
N THR A 111 12.50 14.78 -12.82
CA THR A 111 12.41 13.57 -13.62
C THR A 111 11.29 13.70 -14.64
N ILE A 112 11.52 13.23 -15.87
CA ILE A 112 10.54 13.24 -16.95
C ILE A 112 10.13 11.80 -17.23
N ASP A 113 8.88 11.50 -16.94
CA ASP A 113 8.24 10.23 -17.24
C ASP A 113 7.70 10.27 -18.67
N SER A 114 8.01 9.24 -19.47
CA SER A 114 7.48 9.10 -20.82
C SER A 114 5.99 8.74 -20.83
N LYS A 115 5.42 8.33 -19.69
CA LYS A 115 4.00 7.95 -19.57
C LYS A 115 3.09 9.17 -19.37
N GLY A 116 2.63 9.76 -20.49
CA GLY A 116 1.66 10.87 -20.49
C GLY A 116 0.19 10.44 -20.39
N SER A 117 -0.11 9.22 -20.85
CA SER A 117 -1.47 8.70 -20.99
C SER A 117 -1.54 7.23 -20.56
N SER A 118 -2.73 6.72 -20.26
CA SER A 118 -3.00 5.34 -19.84
C SER A 118 -4.08 4.68 -20.70
N VAL A 119 -3.97 3.37 -20.89
CA VAL A 119 -4.97 2.55 -21.61
C VAL A 119 -5.61 1.57 -20.63
N PHE A 120 -6.93 1.51 -20.61
CA PHE A 120 -7.71 0.50 -19.90
C PHE A 120 -8.33 -0.47 -20.90
N ILE A 121 -8.20 -1.76 -20.63
CA ILE A 121 -8.71 -2.83 -21.48
C ILE A 121 -9.85 -3.53 -20.74
N GLN A 122 -11.01 -3.60 -21.38
CA GLN A 122 -12.20 -4.27 -20.86
C GLN A 122 -12.69 -5.32 -21.83
N THR A 123 -13.07 -6.48 -21.30
CA THR A 123 -13.77 -7.54 -22.04
C THR A 123 -15.23 -7.62 -21.58
N ASP A 124 -16.13 -8.14 -22.42
CA ASP A 124 -17.53 -8.36 -22.03
C ASP A 124 -17.70 -9.46 -20.98
N LYS A 125 -16.79 -10.45 -20.96
CA LYS A 125 -16.79 -11.57 -20.02
C LYS A 125 -15.37 -11.87 -19.53
N PRO A 126 -15.22 -12.45 -18.33
CA PRO A 126 -13.95 -12.96 -17.85
C PRO A 126 -13.59 -14.33 -18.44
N VAL A 127 -14.61 -15.15 -18.79
CA VAL A 127 -14.45 -16.53 -19.29
C VAL A 127 -15.24 -16.73 -20.58
N TYR A 128 -14.60 -17.34 -21.58
CA TYR A 128 -15.18 -17.62 -22.89
C TYR A 128 -15.16 -19.11 -23.24
N LYS A 129 -16.12 -19.50 -24.09
CA LYS A 129 -16.23 -20.84 -24.67
C LYS A 129 -15.70 -20.86 -26.11
N PRO A 130 -15.37 -22.04 -26.66
CA PRO A 130 -15.17 -22.20 -28.10
C PRO A 130 -16.32 -21.61 -28.92
N LYS A 131 -16.00 -21.07 -30.10
CA LYS A 131 -16.92 -20.35 -31.02
C LYS A 131 -17.50 -19.03 -30.52
N GLN A 132 -17.19 -18.59 -29.29
CA GLN A 132 -17.64 -17.29 -28.82
C GLN A 132 -16.78 -16.15 -29.37
N LYS A 133 -17.38 -14.97 -29.48
CA LYS A 133 -16.68 -13.74 -29.86
C LYS A 133 -16.29 -13.00 -28.59
N VAL A 134 -14.99 -12.72 -28.43
CA VAL A 134 -14.46 -11.84 -27.39
C VAL A 134 -14.70 -10.41 -27.83
N LEU A 135 -15.49 -9.64 -27.08
CA LEU A 135 -15.70 -8.22 -27.32
C LEU A 135 -14.74 -7.43 -26.43
N ILE A 136 -13.95 -6.55 -27.04
CA ILE A 136 -12.86 -5.83 -26.37
C ILE A 136 -13.10 -4.33 -26.54
N ASN A 137 -13.05 -3.60 -25.43
CA ASN A 137 -13.06 -2.14 -25.42
C ASN A 137 -11.73 -1.63 -24.86
N LEU A 138 -11.10 -0.70 -25.58
CA LEU A 138 -9.95 0.06 -25.13
C LEU A 138 -10.41 1.48 -24.78
N PHE A 139 -10.03 1.96 -23.60
CA PHE A 139 -10.23 3.33 -23.16
C PHE A 139 -8.89 4.01 -22.95
N THR A 140 -8.69 5.15 -23.59
CA THR A 140 -7.46 5.94 -23.50
C THR A 140 -7.71 7.27 -22.83
N VAL A 141 -6.95 7.51 -21.77
CA VAL A 141 -7.09 8.73 -20.96
C VAL A 141 -5.74 9.36 -20.63
N THR A 142 -5.74 10.68 -20.42
CA THR A 142 -4.59 11.42 -19.89
C THR A 142 -4.51 11.28 -18.36
N SER A 143 -3.47 11.86 -17.74
CA SER A 143 -3.33 11.95 -16.27
C SER A 143 -4.53 12.58 -15.56
N ASP A 144 -5.24 13.45 -16.25
CA ASP A 144 -6.40 14.19 -15.73
C ASP A 144 -7.72 13.45 -15.99
N LEU A 145 -7.63 12.17 -16.35
CA LEU A 145 -8.75 11.29 -16.69
C LEU A 145 -9.62 11.82 -17.85
N ARG A 146 -9.01 12.60 -18.75
CA ARG A 146 -9.68 13.11 -19.96
C ARG A 146 -9.41 12.19 -21.15
N PRO A 147 -10.36 12.00 -22.07
CA PRO A 147 -10.15 11.17 -23.25
C PRO A 147 -8.96 11.61 -24.10
N PHE A 148 -8.17 10.65 -24.57
CA PHE A 148 -6.96 10.89 -25.36
C PHE A 148 -7.01 10.15 -26.70
N ASN A 149 -7.00 10.86 -27.82
CA ASN A 149 -7.21 10.29 -29.15
C ASN A 149 -5.89 10.13 -29.92
N ASP A 150 -5.06 9.18 -29.52
CA ASP A 150 -3.80 8.85 -30.20
C ASP A 150 -3.87 7.46 -30.85
N ARG A 151 -2.84 7.13 -31.64
CA ARG A 151 -2.73 5.82 -32.29
C ARG A 151 -2.41 4.74 -31.26
N ILE A 152 -3.07 3.60 -31.42
CA ILE A 152 -2.94 2.43 -30.55
C ILE A 152 -2.69 1.22 -31.45
N GLU A 153 -1.83 0.33 -30.99
CA GLU A 153 -1.65 -1.00 -31.56
C GLU A 153 -2.14 -2.01 -30.53
N ALA A 154 -2.87 -3.03 -30.95
CA ALA A 154 -3.38 -4.04 -30.03
C ALA A 154 -3.22 -5.43 -30.62
N TYR A 155 -2.93 -6.42 -29.79
CA TYR A 155 -2.81 -7.80 -30.23
C TYR A 155 -3.26 -8.78 -29.14
N VAL A 156 -3.68 -9.97 -29.56
CA VAL A 156 -4.08 -11.05 -28.65
C VAL A 156 -3.08 -12.19 -28.72
N VAL A 157 -2.68 -12.70 -27.56
CA VAL A 157 -1.73 -13.80 -27.39
C VAL A 157 -2.45 -14.98 -26.75
N ASP A 158 -2.25 -16.16 -27.33
CA ASP A 158 -2.78 -17.41 -26.78
C ASP A 158 -1.93 -17.91 -25.57
N PRO A 159 -2.40 -18.93 -24.84
CA PRO A 159 -1.65 -19.48 -23.70
C PRO A 159 -0.28 -20.07 -24.07
N ARG A 160 -0.01 -20.30 -25.36
CA ARG A 160 1.28 -20.80 -25.87
C ARG A 160 2.24 -19.68 -26.26
N GLY A 161 1.84 -18.42 -26.10
CA GLY A 161 2.64 -17.25 -26.47
C GLY A 161 2.54 -16.86 -27.95
N SER A 162 1.64 -17.47 -28.71
CA SER A 162 1.42 -17.17 -30.14
C SER A 162 0.51 -15.96 -30.30
N ARG A 163 0.91 -14.99 -31.13
CA ARG A 163 0.07 -13.85 -31.50
C ARG A 163 -1.00 -14.29 -32.49
N MET A 164 -2.26 -14.22 -32.09
CA MET A 164 -3.40 -14.74 -32.86
C MET A 164 -4.01 -13.69 -33.78
N ILE A 165 -3.99 -12.44 -33.36
CA ILE A 165 -4.45 -11.30 -34.16
C ILE A 165 -3.71 -10.05 -33.71
N GLU A 166 -3.48 -9.15 -34.65
CA GLU A 166 -2.89 -7.83 -34.44
C GLU A 166 -3.71 -6.78 -35.19
N TRP A 167 -4.06 -5.73 -34.49
CA TRP A 167 -4.72 -4.54 -35.00
C TRP A 167 -3.72 -3.39 -34.97
N SER A 168 -3.24 -3.00 -36.14
CA SER A 168 -2.35 -1.85 -36.30
C SER A 168 -3.16 -0.58 -36.60
N ASN A 169 -2.60 0.57 -36.24
CA ASN A 169 -3.15 1.90 -36.54
C ASN A 169 -4.59 2.13 -36.03
N LEU A 170 -4.96 1.57 -34.87
CA LEU A 170 -6.25 1.88 -34.25
C LEU A 170 -6.25 3.33 -33.81
N LYS A 171 -7.29 4.07 -34.17
CA LYS A 171 -7.50 5.45 -33.70
C LYS A 171 -8.91 5.60 -33.15
N PRO A 172 -9.08 6.11 -31.92
CA PRO A 172 -10.40 6.41 -31.38
C PRO A 172 -11.18 7.36 -32.29
N PHE A 173 -12.40 6.98 -32.67
CA PHE A 173 -13.28 7.84 -33.49
C PHE A 173 -13.84 9.01 -32.66
N CYS A 174 -14.28 8.72 -31.44
CA CYS A 174 -14.60 9.73 -30.43
C CYS A 174 -14.12 9.26 -29.06
N CYS A 175 -13.90 10.24 -28.18
CA CYS A 175 -14.06 10.03 -26.76
C CYS A 175 -13.05 9.02 -26.16
N GLY A 176 -11.88 8.85 -26.79
CA GLY A 176 -10.82 7.97 -26.31
C GLY A 176 -11.20 6.49 -26.26
N MET A 177 -12.17 6.04 -27.08
CA MET A 177 -12.62 4.65 -27.07
C MET A 177 -12.38 3.96 -28.42
N VAL A 178 -11.93 2.70 -28.35
CA VAL A 178 -11.82 1.80 -29.51
C VAL A 178 -12.49 0.47 -29.17
N ASN A 179 -13.40 0.05 -30.04
CA ASN A 179 -14.10 -1.23 -29.92
C ASN A 179 -13.51 -2.22 -30.92
N MET A 180 -13.21 -3.42 -30.44
CA MET A 180 -12.64 -4.51 -31.23
C MET A 180 -13.36 -5.81 -30.90
N SER A 181 -13.16 -6.81 -31.74
CA SER A 181 -13.73 -8.12 -31.49
C SER A 181 -12.87 -9.23 -32.09
N PHE A 182 -12.73 -10.33 -31.35
CA PHE A 182 -11.92 -11.47 -31.75
C PHE A 182 -12.78 -12.76 -31.67
N PRO A 183 -13.06 -13.43 -32.80
CA PRO A 183 -13.79 -14.70 -32.79
C PRO A 183 -12.87 -15.85 -32.36
N LEU A 184 -13.28 -16.61 -31.35
CA LEU A 184 -12.58 -17.85 -30.95
C LEU A 184 -12.88 -18.97 -31.94
N SER A 185 -11.86 -19.78 -32.23
CA SER A 185 -11.99 -21.02 -33.01
C SER A 185 -12.95 -22.01 -32.33
N ASP A 186 -13.36 -23.04 -33.08
CA ASP A 186 -14.09 -24.19 -32.59
C ASP A 186 -13.22 -25.11 -31.70
N GLN A 187 -11.90 -25.11 -31.92
CA GLN A 187 -10.92 -25.84 -31.11
C GLN A 187 -9.82 -24.87 -30.61
N PRO A 188 -10.14 -23.90 -29.74
CA PRO A 188 -9.15 -22.97 -29.20
C PRO A 188 -8.27 -23.67 -28.18
N VAL A 189 -7.07 -23.13 -27.95
CA VAL A 189 -6.23 -23.52 -26.80
C VAL A 189 -6.93 -23.06 -25.53
N PHE A 190 -7.16 -24.00 -24.60
CA PHE A 190 -7.71 -23.69 -23.29
C PHE A 190 -6.65 -23.10 -22.37
N GLY A 191 -7.05 -22.17 -21.51
CA GLY A 191 -6.18 -21.49 -20.55
C GLY A 191 -6.35 -19.98 -20.56
N GLU A 192 -5.35 -19.29 -20.02
CA GLU A 192 -5.32 -17.82 -19.93
C GLU A 192 -4.78 -17.20 -21.22
N TRP A 193 -5.58 -16.32 -21.82
CA TRP A 193 -5.23 -15.54 -22.99
C TRP A 193 -4.94 -14.09 -22.58
N LEU A 194 -4.04 -13.43 -23.29
CA LEU A 194 -3.62 -12.06 -22.98
C LEU A 194 -3.94 -11.11 -24.13
N ILE A 195 -4.58 -10.00 -23.82
CA ILE A 195 -4.76 -8.86 -24.71
C ILE A 195 -3.69 -7.84 -24.36
N PHE A 196 -2.96 -7.37 -25.35
CA PHE A 196 -1.99 -6.30 -25.22
C PHE A 196 -2.45 -5.09 -26.02
N ALA A 197 -2.24 -3.90 -25.46
CA ALA A 197 -2.40 -2.62 -26.13
C ALA A 197 -1.14 -1.79 -25.95
N GLU A 198 -0.57 -1.31 -27.04
CA GLU A 198 0.62 -0.46 -27.07
C GLU A 198 0.24 0.95 -27.51
N MET A 199 0.69 1.94 -26.73
CA MET A 199 0.48 3.35 -27.00
C MET A 199 1.68 4.13 -26.49
N GLN A 200 2.27 4.97 -27.34
CA GLN A 200 3.44 5.81 -27.00
C GLN A 200 4.64 5.01 -26.43
N GLY A 201 4.83 3.77 -26.89
CA GLY A 201 5.88 2.87 -26.43
C GLY A 201 5.65 2.25 -25.05
N HIS A 202 4.44 2.38 -24.49
CA HIS A 202 4.01 1.69 -23.27
C HIS A 202 3.01 0.60 -23.60
N THR A 203 3.21 -0.57 -23.00
CA THR A 203 2.34 -1.74 -23.19
C THR A 203 1.44 -1.94 -21.96
N TYR A 204 0.15 -2.16 -22.23
CA TYR A 204 -0.89 -2.47 -21.25
C TYR A 204 -1.45 -3.84 -21.54
N ASN A 205 -1.81 -4.61 -20.51
CA ASN A 205 -2.32 -5.95 -20.69
C ASN A 205 -3.58 -6.24 -19.87
N LYS A 206 -4.36 -7.21 -20.35
CA LYS A 206 -5.52 -7.75 -19.66
C LYS A 206 -5.68 -9.21 -20.05
N SER A 207 -5.91 -10.07 -19.07
CA SER A 207 -6.19 -11.49 -19.32
C SER A 207 -7.68 -11.79 -19.37
N PHE A 208 -8.01 -12.84 -20.13
CA PHE A 208 -9.30 -13.51 -20.12
C PHE A 208 -9.07 -15.02 -20.23
N GLU A 209 -10.00 -15.82 -19.74
CA GLU A 209 -9.85 -17.27 -19.72
C GLU A 209 -10.70 -17.95 -20.80
N VAL A 210 -10.14 -18.96 -21.47
CA VAL A 210 -10.88 -19.81 -22.41
C VAL A 210 -10.93 -21.21 -21.84
N GLN A 211 -12.13 -21.69 -21.56
CA GLN A 211 -12.35 -23.02 -21.00
C GLN A 211 -13.44 -23.76 -21.79
N LYS A 212 -13.44 -25.09 -21.68
CA LYS A 212 -14.56 -25.92 -22.11
C LYS A 212 -15.71 -25.76 -21.12
N TYR A 213 -16.40 -24.63 -21.19
CA TYR A 213 -17.42 -24.31 -20.19
C TYR A 213 -18.67 -25.18 -20.41
N VAL A 214 -18.85 -26.13 -19.51
CA VAL A 214 -20.14 -26.78 -19.23
C VAL A 214 -20.85 -25.91 -18.20
N LEU A 215 -22.09 -25.51 -18.47
CA LEU A 215 -22.87 -24.76 -17.49
C LEU A 215 -23.03 -25.63 -16.23
N PRO A 216 -22.56 -25.19 -15.06
CA PRO A 216 -22.77 -25.95 -13.84
C PRO A 216 -24.27 -26.10 -13.60
N LYS A 217 -24.72 -27.31 -13.25
CA LYS A 217 -26.14 -27.59 -12.99
C LYS A 217 -26.61 -26.98 -11.67
N PHE A 218 -25.68 -26.78 -10.73
CA PHE A 218 -25.93 -26.21 -9.42
C PHE A 218 -24.74 -25.38 -8.96
N GLU A 219 -25.01 -24.37 -8.13
CA GLU A 219 -24.02 -23.51 -7.49
C GLU A 219 -23.62 -24.10 -6.13
N LEU A 220 -22.34 -23.93 -5.79
CA LEU A 220 -21.77 -24.29 -4.49
C LEU A 220 -21.18 -23.05 -3.83
N LEU A 221 -21.56 -22.81 -2.58
CA LEU A 221 -21.04 -21.71 -1.77
C LEU A 221 -20.56 -22.25 -0.44
N ILE A 222 -19.31 -21.95 -0.08
CA ILE A 222 -18.75 -22.24 1.24
C ILE A 222 -18.92 -20.97 2.08
N ASP A 223 -19.52 -21.11 3.26
CA ASP A 223 -19.56 -20.08 4.30
C ASP A 223 -18.63 -20.55 5.44
N PRO A 224 -17.34 -20.19 5.39
CA PRO A 224 -16.36 -20.63 6.37
C PRO A 224 -16.36 -19.72 7.62
N PRO A 225 -15.72 -20.13 8.72
CA PRO A 225 -15.49 -19.23 9.85
C PRO A 225 -14.66 -18.01 9.42
N ARG A 226 -14.94 -16.84 10.00
CA ARG A 226 -14.25 -15.59 9.61
C ARG A 226 -12.75 -15.61 9.87
N TYR A 227 -12.36 -16.23 10.97
CA TYR A 227 -10.98 -16.46 11.38
C TYR A 227 -10.99 -17.49 12.50
N ILE A 228 -9.86 -18.17 12.72
CA ILE A 228 -9.75 -19.14 13.80
C ILE A 228 -9.38 -18.43 15.10
N ARG A 229 -10.28 -18.50 16.08
CA ARG A 229 -10.14 -17.88 17.42
C ARG A 229 -9.23 -18.67 18.34
N ASP A 230 -9.33 -19.98 18.31
CA ASP A 230 -8.53 -20.85 19.17
C ASP A 230 -8.12 -22.09 18.39
N LEU A 231 -6.82 -22.35 18.35
CA LEU A 231 -6.21 -23.46 17.62
C LEU A 231 -6.61 -24.83 18.22
N THR A 232 -7.07 -24.85 19.48
CA THR A 232 -7.48 -26.08 20.18
C THR A 232 -8.94 -26.44 19.98
N THR A 233 -9.78 -25.47 19.63
CA THR A 233 -11.21 -25.67 19.40
C THR A 233 -11.53 -25.83 17.92
N CYS A 234 -12.60 -26.55 17.62
CA CYS A 234 -13.12 -26.62 16.26
C CYS A 234 -14.18 -25.54 16.04
N GLU A 235 -14.08 -24.84 14.92
CA GLU A 235 -15.11 -23.91 14.45
C GLU A 235 -16.00 -24.58 13.41
N LYS A 236 -17.14 -23.97 13.08
CA LYS A 236 -18.10 -24.54 12.12
C LYS A 236 -18.07 -23.77 10.81
N GLY A 237 -18.01 -24.48 9.70
CA GLY A 237 -18.27 -23.97 8.36
C GLY A 237 -19.53 -24.61 7.77
N THR A 238 -20.15 -23.95 6.80
CA THR A 238 -21.34 -24.45 6.11
C THR A 238 -21.09 -24.51 4.61
N VAL A 239 -21.53 -25.57 3.95
CA VAL A 239 -21.58 -25.62 2.48
C VAL A 239 -23.04 -25.57 2.05
N HIS A 240 -23.36 -24.64 1.15
CA HIS A 240 -24.65 -24.52 0.49
C HIS A 240 -24.56 -25.02 -0.95
N ALA A 241 -25.55 -25.82 -1.35
CA ALA A 241 -25.67 -26.39 -2.67
C ALA A 241 -27.09 -26.19 -3.21
N ARG A 242 -27.22 -25.42 -4.30
CA ARG A 242 -28.52 -25.07 -4.89
C ARG A 242 -28.49 -25.22 -6.40
N TYR A 243 -29.49 -25.88 -6.97
CA TYR A 243 -29.63 -25.93 -8.42
C TYR A 243 -29.83 -24.53 -9.01
N THR A 244 -29.46 -24.33 -10.28
CA THR A 244 -29.64 -23.04 -10.96
C THR A 244 -31.10 -22.56 -11.03
N PHE A 245 -32.05 -23.48 -10.88
CA PHE A 245 -33.49 -23.20 -10.77
C PHE A 245 -34.00 -23.06 -9.31
N GLY A 246 -33.11 -23.00 -8.33
CA GLY A 246 -33.39 -22.61 -6.94
C GLY A 246 -33.70 -23.74 -5.94
N LYS A 247 -33.84 -25.00 -6.38
CA LYS A 247 -34.08 -26.12 -5.44
C LYS A 247 -32.80 -26.59 -4.72
N PRO A 248 -32.90 -27.12 -3.49
CA PRO A 248 -31.76 -27.69 -2.78
C PRO A 248 -31.19 -28.91 -3.52
N VAL A 249 -29.87 -29.08 -3.44
CA VAL A 249 -29.19 -30.26 -3.98
C VAL A 249 -29.07 -31.31 -2.88
N THR A 250 -29.60 -32.50 -3.15
CA THR A 250 -29.42 -33.69 -2.31
C THR A 250 -28.28 -34.55 -2.83
N GLY A 251 -27.37 -34.97 -1.96
CA GLY A 251 -26.27 -35.85 -2.36
C GLY A 251 -25.17 -35.99 -1.31
N ARG A 252 -23.98 -36.40 -1.76
CA ARG A 252 -22.80 -36.60 -0.92
C ARG A 252 -21.88 -35.38 -1.01
N LEU A 253 -21.52 -34.83 0.14
CA LEU A 253 -20.53 -33.76 0.31
C LEU A 253 -19.19 -34.36 0.80
N ILE A 254 -18.10 -33.97 0.15
CA ILE A 254 -16.72 -34.28 0.54
C ILE A 254 -15.99 -32.95 0.72
N VAL A 255 -15.53 -32.66 1.93
CA VAL A 255 -14.75 -31.46 2.26
C VAL A 255 -13.31 -31.88 2.54
N ASN A 256 -12.37 -31.34 1.78
CA ASN A 256 -10.94 -31.50 1.99
C ASN A 256 -10.37 -30.18 2.52
N MET A 257 -9.76 -30.20 3.70
CA MET A 257 -9.23 -29.02 4.35
C MET A 257 -7.72 -29.17 4.58
N THR A 258 -6.95 -28.14 4.26
CA THR A 258 -5.52 -28.05 4.59
C THR A 258 -5.21 -26.67 5.14
N ILE A 259 -4.06 -26.52 5.80
CA ILE A 259 -3.55 -25.21 6.19
C ILE A 259 -2.33 -24.89 5.35
N ASN A 260 -2.33 -23.71 4.73
CA ASN A 260 -1.17 -23.18 4.02
C ASN A 260 -0.62 -21.97 4.80
N GLY A 261 0.56 -22.13 5.37
CA GLY A 261 1.31 -21.08 6.04
C GLY A 261 2.38 -20.48 5.14
N VAL A 262 2.60 -19.17 5.27
CA VAL A 262 3.77 -18.51 4.67
C VAL A 262 4.78 -18.29 5.79
N GLY A 263 5.78 -19.17 5.87
CA GLY A 263 6.94 -18.99 6.75
C GLY A 263 8.02 -18.13 6.10
N TYR A 264 8.90 -17.55 6.91
CA TYR A 264 9.99 -16.66 6.45
C TYR A 264 10.94 -17.33 5.43
N TYR A 265 11.12 -18.66 5.54
CA TYR A 265 12.02 -19.43 4.67
C TYR A 265 11.32 -20.47 3.81
N ARG A 266 10.07 -20.86 4.15
CA ARG A 266 9.37 -21.94 3.47
C ARG A 266 7.85 -21.80 3.63
N HIS A 267 7.12 -22.18 2.58
CA HIS A 267 5.69 -22.44 2.71
C HIS A 267 5.50 -23.71 3.52
N GLU A 268 4.76 -23.60 4.63
CA GLU A 268 4.39 -24.73 5.46
C GLU A 268 3.03 -25.21 5.02
N VAL A 269 2.93 -26.47 4.61
CA VAL A 269 1.66 -27.09 4.25
C VAL A 269 1.33 -28.10 5.35
N GLY A 270 0.18 -27.92 5.97
CA GLY A 270 -0.34 -28.81 6.99
C GLY A 270 -0.82 -30.15 6.44
N HIS A 271 -1.33 -31.00 7.32
CA HIS A 271 -1.91 -32.28 6.93
C HIS A 271 -3.32 -32.09 6.37
N PRO A 272 -3.66 -32.73 5.23
CA PRO A 272 -5.01 -32.69 4.69
C PRO A 272 -5.98 -33.50 5.55
N VAL A 273 -7.12 -32.92 5.86
CA VAL A 273 -8.23 -33.56 6.58
C VAL A 273 -9.43 -33.67 5.66
N LEU A 274 -9.91 -34.89 5.46
CA LEU A 274 -11.07 -35.21 4.64
C LEU A 274 -12.28 -35.53 5.52
N LYS A 275 -13.39 -34.81 5.31
CA LYS A 275 -14.69 -35.09 5.92
C LYS A 275 -15.73 -35.40 4.85
N THR A 276 -16.53 -36.45 5.06
CA THR A 276 -17.61 -36.85 4.15
C THR A 276 -18.93 -36.85 4.90
N THR A 277 -19.93 -36.16 4.37
CA THR A 277 -21.28 -36.05 4.95
C THR A 277 -22.34 -36.08 3.84
N GLN A 278 -23.60 -36.25 4.21
CA GLN A 278 -24.72 -36.06 3.28
C GLN A 278 -25.15 -34.59 3.31
N ILE A 279 -25.53 -34.04 2.16
CA ILE A 279 -26.04 -32.68 2.01
C ILE A 279 -27.47 -32.72 1.48
N ASP A 280 -28.34 -31.92 2.10
CA ASP A 280 -29.68 -31.61 1.61
C ASP A 280 -29.84 -30.09 1.59
N GLY A 281 -29.40 -29.48 0.48
CA GLY A 281 -29.33 -28.03 0.33
C GLY A 281 -28.20 -27.36 1.11
N SER A 282 -28.00 -27.71 2.38
CA SER A 282 -26.92 -27.19 3.23
C SER A 282 -26.39 -28.25 4.19
N ALA A 283 -25.08 -28.27 4.43
CA ALA A 283 -24.45 -29.15 5.41
C ALA A 283 -23.37 -28.40 6.20
N VAL A 284 -23.32 -28.67 7.50
CA VAL A 284 -22.33 -28.09 8.43
C VAL A 284 -21.16 -29.07 8.60
N PHE A 285 -19.95 -28.54 8.68
CA PHE A 285 -18.73 -29.30 8.94
C PHE A 285 -17.85 -28.57 9.96
N ASP A 286 -17.11 -29.32 10.80
CA ASP A 286 -16.18 -28.69 11.75
C ASP A 286 -14.78 -28.50 11.14
N VAL A 287 -14.21 -27.33 11.36
CA VAL A 287 -12.86 -26.92 11.00
C VAL A 287 -12.00 -26.99 12.26
N CYS A 288 -11.23 -28.08 12.38
CA CYS A 288 -10.36 -28.34 13.53
C CYS A 288 -8.89 -28.10 13.12
N VAL A 289 -8.35 -26.94 13.49
CA VAL A 289 -6.99 -26.54 13.08
C VAL A 289 -5.90 -27.43 13.69
N LYS A 290 -6.11 -27.94 14.90
CA LYS A 290 -5.20 -28.88 15.58
C LYS A 290 -4.88 -30.12 14.75
N ASP A 291 -5.84 -30.62 13.97
CA ASP A 291 -5.67 -31.83 13.16
C ASP A 291 -4.90 -31.57 11.86
N MET A 292 -4.82 -30.30 11.45
CA MET A 292 -4.17 -29.88 10.21
C MET A 292 -2.79 -29.26 10.44
N MET A 293 -2.54 -28.64 11.61
CA MET A 293 -1.28 -27.96 11.90
C MET A 293 -0.12 -28.94 12.11
N PRO A 294 1.09 -28.63 11.59
CA PRO A 294 2.31 -29.29 12.03
C PRO A 294 2.55 -29.10 13.54
N ALA A 295 3.25 -30.02 14.19
CA ALA A 295 3.51 -29.95 15.62
C ALA A 295 4.43 -28.77 16.03
N ASP A 296 5.38 -28.39 15.16
CA ASP A 296 6.47 -27.44 15.47
C ASP A 296 6.25 -26.05 14.85
N VAL A 297 5.04 -25.51 14.97
CA VAL A 297 4.71 -24.23 14.30
C VAL A 297 5.21 -23.01 15.11
N PRO A 298 5.99 -22.09 14.49
CA PRO A 298 6.50 -20.90 15.16
C PRO A 298 5.42 -19.99 15.77
N GLU A 299 5.78 -19.21 16.79
CA GLU A 299 4.85 -18.27 17.43
C GLU A 299 4.30 -17.18 16.48
N HIS A 300 5.02 -16.88 15.40
CA HIS A 300 4.66 -15.86 14.41
C HIS A 300 3.98 -16.45 13.17
N PHE A 301 3.50 -17.69 13.25
CA PHE A 301 2.84 -18.34 12.14
C PHE A 301 1.61 -17.56 11.67
N ARG A 302 1.56 -17.35 10.35
CA ARG A 302 0.43 -16.79 9.63
C ARG A 302 0.12 -17.73 8.48
N GLY A 303 -1.10 -18.23 8.45
CA GLY A 303 -1.58 -19.08 7.37
C GLY A 303 -3.06 -18.87 7.09
N THR A 304 -3.56 -19.64 6.15
CA THR A 304 -4.97 -19.70 5.78
C THR A 304 -5.43 -21.15 5.75
N VAL A 305 -6.70 -21.38 6.11
CA VAL A 305 -7.34 -22.68 5.87
C VAL A 305 -7.81 -22.70 4.42
N ASN A 306 -7.35 -23.69 3.68
CA ASN A 306 -7.78 -23.99 2.34
C ASN A 306 -8.87 -25.06 2.40
N ILE A 307 -10.05 -24.77 1.88
CA ILE A 307 -11.24 -25.64 1.94
C ILE A 307 -11.68 -25.95 0.51
N TRP A 308 -11.56 -27.21 0.11
CA TRP A 308 -12.16 -27.73 -1.12
C TRP A 308 -13.45 -28.49 -0.79
N ALA A 309 -14.59 -28.03 -1.30
CA ALA A 309 -15.87 -28.73 -1.16
C ALA A 309 -16.26 -29.36 -2.50
N THR A 310 -16.50 -30.67 -2.49
CA THR A 310 -16.98 -31.45 -3.63
C THR A 310 -18.35 -32.01 -3.32
N VAL A 311 -19.36 -31.69 -4.14
CA VAL A 311 -20.70 -32.25 -4.01
C VAL A 311 -21.01 -33.15 -5.19
N VAL A 312 -21.44 -34.37 -4.90
CA VAL A 312 -21.98 -35.34 -5.85
C VAL A 312 -23.47 -35.48 -5.56
N SER A 313 -24.29 -34.88 -6.42
CA SER A 313 -25.75 -34.97 -6.32
C SER A 313 -26.27 -36.39 -6.60
N SER A 314 -27.50 -36.66 -6.16
CA SER A 314 -28.19 -37.94 -6.40
C SER A 314 -28.39 -38.25 -7.89
N ASP A 315 -28.42 -37.23 -8.76
CA ASP A 315 -28.53 -37.38 -10.21
C ASP A 315 -27.18 -37.71 -10.91
N GLY A 316 -26.10 -37.86 -10.13
CA GLY A 316 -24.75 -38.16 -10.61
C GLY A 316 -23.93 -36.93 -11.01
N SER A 317 -24.49 -35.72 -10.94
CA SER A 317 -23.76 -34.49 -11.26
C SER A 317 -22.79 -34.12 -10.15
N LYS A 318 -21.56 -33.77 -10.52
CA LYS A 318 -20.48 -33.38 -9.62
C LYS A 318 -20.12 -31.90 -9.81
N GLN A 319 -19.93 -31.18 -8.72
CA GLN A 319 -19.35 -29.84 -8.71
C GLN A 319 -18.32 -29.71 -7.59
N VAL A 320 -17.38 -28.79 -7.78
CA VAL A 320 -16.30 -28.51 -6.84
C VAL A 320 -16.19 -27.00 -6.66
N THR A 321 -15.96 -26.56 -5.44
CA THR A 321 -15.65 -25.17 -5.11
C THR A 321 -14.49 -25.11 -4.11
N PHE A 322 -13.83 -23.96 -4.04
CA PHE A 322 -12.63 -23.73 -3.25
C PHE A 322 -12.72 -22.40 -2.51
N ASP A 323 -12.25 -22.37 -1.27
CA ASP A 323 -12.13 -21.18 -0.43
C ASP A 323 -10.80 -21.19 0.32
N ASP A 324 -10.14 -20.03 0.42
CA ASP A 324 -8.91 -19.79 1.19
C ASP A 324 -9.01 -18.56 2.10
N SER A 325 -10.24 -18.13 2.41
CA SER A 325 -10.51 -16.84 3.05
C SER A 325 -10.33 -16.85 4.57
N THR A 326 -10.15 -18.01 5.20
CA THR A 326 -10.09 -18.16 6.66
C THR A 326 -8.65 -18.05 7.17
N PRO A 327 -8.24 -16.92 7.77
CA PRO A 327 -6.91 -16.78 8.35
C PRO A 327 -6.75 -17.60 9.65
N VAL A 328 -5.57 -18.15 9.81
CA VAL A 328 -5.09 -18.85 11.01
C VAL A 328 -3.86 -18.15 11.52
N GLN A 329 -3.93 -17.64 12.75
CA GLN A 329 -2.80 -17.01 13.41
C GLN A 329 -2.75 -17.47 14.87
N LYS A 330 -1.55 -17.75 15.37
CA LYS A 330 -1.37 -18.05 16.80
C LYS A 330 -1.62 -16.80 17.66
N GLN A 331 -1.36 -15.63 17.10
CA GLN A 331 -1.66 -14.34 17.72
C GLN A 331 -2.93 -13.75 17.10
N LEU A 332 -4.00 -13.64 17.89
CA LEU A 332 -5.31 -13.17 17.43
C LEU A 332 -5.43 -11.67 17.20
N ILE A 333 -4.44 -10.89 17.61
CA ILE A 333 -4.51 -9.43 17.55
C ILE A 333 -3.32 -8.93 16.76
N ASP A 334 -3.63 -8.26 15.66
CA ASP A 334 -2.68 -7.54 14.83
C ASP A 334 -2.74 -6.05 15.19
N ILE A 335 -1.56 -5.45 15.34
CA ILE A 335 -1.41 -4.06 15.78
C ILE A 335 -0.62 -3.34 14.71
N LYS A 336 -1.21 -2.28 14.13
CA LYS A 336 -0.59 -1.48 13.08
C LYS A 336 -0.68 0.00 13.41
N TYR A 337 0.35 0.76 13.08
CA TYR A 337 0.21 2.21 13.06
C TYR A 337 -0.71 2.60 11.91
N SER A 338 -1.70 3.45 12.20
CA SER A 338 -2.58 3.97 11.16
C SER A 338 -1.78 4.81 10.16
N LYS A 339 -2.27 4.91 8.92
CA LYS A 339 -1.66 5.74 7.86
C LYS A 339 -1.59 7.22 8.26
N ASP A 340 -2.46 7.66 9.16
CA ASP A 340 -2.50 9.03 9.69
C ASP A 340 -1.36 9.33 10.66
N THR A 341 -0.74 8.30 11.23
CA THR A 341 0.37 8.43 12.18
C THR A 341 1.64 8.82 11.46
N ARG A 342 2.11 10.06 11.69
CA ARG A 342 3.30 10.62 11.04
C ARG A 342 4.56 9.96 11.57
N LYS A 343 5.44 9.50 10.69
CA LYS A 343 6.75 8.95 11.09
C LYS A 343 7.70 10.00 11.68
N GLN A 344 7.47 11.27 11.37
CA GLN A 344 8.27 12.39 11.90
C GLN A 344 7.53 13.08 13.04
N PHE A 345 8.27 13.38 14.10
CA PHE A 345 7.82 14.23 15.19
C PHE A 345 8.52 15.59 15.12
N LYS A 346 7.97 16.58 15.82
CA LYS A 346 8.59 17.89 16.00
C LYS A 346 9.06 18.00 17.46
N PRO A 347 10.37 18.09 17.73
CA PRO A 347 10.87 18.20 19.10
C PRO A 347 10.24 19.38 19.84
N GLY A 348 9.90 19.19 21.11
CA GLY A 348 9.22 20.19 21.94
C GLY A 348 7.72 20.38 21.69
N LEU A 349 7.12 19.67 20.72
CA LEU A 349 5.67 19.67 20.50
C LEU A 349 5.06 18.30 20.85
N PRO A 350 3.77 18.26 21.25
CA PRO A 350 3.07 17.01 21.47
C PRO A 350 3.03 16.15 20.19
N TYR A 351 3.29 14.86 20.33
CA TYR A 351 3.20 13.90 19.25
C TYR A 351 1.92 13.08 19.39
N LYS A 352 1.02 13.21 18.40
CA LYS A 352 -0.25 12.49 18.33
C LYS A 352 -0.13 11.35 17.34
N GLY A 353 -0.58 10.17 17.73
CA GLY A 353 -0.63 9.01 16.85
C GLY A 353 -1.88 8.19 17.04
N LYS A 354 -2.16 7.36 16.04
CA LYS A 354 -3.25 6.41 16.02
C LYS A 354 -2.72 5.01 15.73
N VAL A 355 -3.24 4.04 16.47
CA VAL A 355 -2.96 2.62 16.31
C VAL A 355 -4.25 1.92 15.93
N GLU A 356 -4.19 1.12 14.89
CA GLU A 356 -5.23 0.19 14.46
C GLU A 356 -4.97 -1.17 15.11
N VAL A 357 -5.99 -1.71 15.77
CA VAL A 357 -5.99 -2.99 16.46
C VAL A 357 -7.07 -3.83 15.80
N THR A 358 -6.65 -4.89 15.08
CA THR A 358 -7.54 -5.71 14.25
C THR A 358 -7.41 -7.18 14.58
N TYR A 359 -8.48 -7.94 14.32
CA TYR A 359 -8.45 -9.39 14.26
C TYR A 359 -7.78 -9.88 12.96
N PRO A 360 -7.47 -11.19 12.81
CA PRO A 360 -6.79 -11.72 11.64
C PRO A 360 -7.56 -11.53 10.32
N ASP A 361 -8.90 -11.42 10.39
CA ASP A 361 -9.79 -11.13 9.26
C ASP A 361 -9.82 -9.63 8.87
N GLY A 362 -9.08 -8.79 9.58
CA GLY A 362 -9.06 -7.34 9.40
C GLY A 362 -10.22 -6.60 10.08
N SER A 363 -11.12 -7.31 10.77
CA SER A 363 -12.19 -6.67 11.54
C SER A 363 -11.63 -5.93 12.77
N PRO A 364 -12.25 -4.82 13.20
CA PRO A 364 -11.76 -4.05 14.34
C PRO A 364 -11.84 -4.85 15.65
N ALA A 365 -10.76 -4.88 16.42
CA ALA A 365 -10.71 -5.55 17.70
C ALA A 365 -10.95 -4.56 18.84
N ASP A 366 -12.11 -4.69 19.47
CA ASP A 366 -12.58 -3.80 20.53
C ASP A 366 -12.25 -4.30 21.93
N ARG A 367 -12.13 -3.35 22.87
CA ARG A 367 -11.86 -3.63 24.30
C ARG A 367 -10.54 -4.36 24.52
N VAL A 368 -9.58 -4.17 23.63
CA VAL A 368 -8.22 -4.68 23.78
C VAL A 368 -7.38 -3.61 24.47
N THR A 369 -6.83 -3.93 25.63
CA THR A 369 -5.84 -3.08 26.29
C THR A 369 -4.50 -3.22 25.56
N ILE A 370 -3.97 -2.10 25.07
CA ILE A 370 -2.64 -2.00 24.50
C ILE A 370 -1.78 -1.07 25.36
N ARG A 371 -0.49 -1.36 25.43
CA ARG A 371 0.51 -0.55 26.10
C ARG A 371 1.38 0.13 25.06
N ILE A 372 1.49 1.45 25.19
CA ILE A 372 2.29 2.30 24.31
C ILE A 372 3.45 2.82 25.12
N LYS A 373 4.67 2.61 24.63
CA LYS A 373 5.90 3.02 25.28
C LYS A 373 6.76 3.82 24.32
N ALA A 374 7.25 4.97 24.77
CA ALA A 374 8.19 5.79 24.03
C ALA A 374 9.53 5.86 24.77
N GLU A 375 10.62 5.51 24.10
CA GLU A 375 11.97 5.49 24.65
C GLU A 375 12.92 6.33 23.79
N LEU A 376 13.79 7.12 24.41
CA LEU A 376 14.88 7.81 23.69
C LEU A 376 16.10 6.90 23.60
N THR A 377 16.45 6.30 24.73
CA THR A 377 17.47 5.27 24.86
C THR A 377 16.86 4.09 25.60
N PRO A 378 17.43 2.87 25.54
CA PRO A 378 16.90 1.69 26.23
C PRO A 378 16.77 1.84 27.77
N LYS A 379 17.35 2.90 28.34
CA LYS A 379 17.28 3.24 29.78
C LYS A 379 16.35 4.43 30.06
N ASP A 380 16.03 5.23 29.05
CA ASP A 380 15.26 6.47 29.19
C ASP A 380 13.86 6.32 28.58
N ASN A 381 12.93 5.85 29.42
CA ASN A 381 11.50 5.80 29.07
C ASN A 381 10.91 7.21 29.24
N VAL A 382 10.45 7.80 28.14
CA VAL A 382 9.83 9.14 28.14
C VAL A 382 8.33 9.07 28.38
N TYR A 383 7.69 7.99 27.93
CA TYR A 383 6.25 7.86 28.02
C TYR A 383 5.84 6.40 28.11
N THR A 384 4.83 6.11 28.94
CA THR A 384 4.18 4.81 28.99
C THR A 384 2.72 5.01 29.34
N SER A 385 1.81 4.50 28.50
CA SER A 385 0.37 4.53 28.77
C SER A 385 -0.29 3.22 28.37
N GLU A 386 -1.29 2.82 29.14
CA GLU A 386 -2.18 1.74 28.80
C GLU A 386 -3.51 2.32 28.32
N LEU A 387 -3.91 1.94 27.11
CA LEU A 387 -5.07 2.47 26.42
C LEU A 387 -5.91 1.32 25.89
N VAL A 388 -7.21 1.50 25.88
CA VAL A 388 -8.16 0.47 25.44
C VAL A 388 -8.70 0.83 24.07
N SER A 389 -8.71 -0.15 23.16
CA SER A 389 -9.23 0.04 21.81
C SER A 389 -10.75 0.28 21.79
N ARG A 390 -11.15 1.27 20.98
CA ARG A 390 -12.54 1.58 20.66
C ARG A 390 -12.70 1.59 19.15
N ASN A 391 -13.61 0.78 18.61
CA ASN A 391 -13.77 0.52 17.18
C ASN A 391 -12.45 0.13 16.49
N GLY A 392 -11.64 -0.71 17.14
CA GLY A 392 -10.33 -1.12 16.64
C GLY A 392 -9.30 0.00 16.54
N LEU A 393 -9.53 1.15 17.17
CA LEU A 393 -8.62 2.29 17.15
C LEU A 393 -8.20 2.70 18.55
N VAL A 394 -6.94 3.10 18.67
CA VAL A 394 -6.36 3.71 19.86
C VAL A 394 -5.63 4.97 19.47
N GLU A 395 -6.09 6.10 20.01
CA GLU A 395 -5.43 7.39 19.86
C GLU A 395 -4.57 7.66 21.09
N PHE A 396 -3.34 8.12 20.88
CA PHE A 396 -2.41 8.44 21.95
C PHE A 396 -1.73 9.78 21.69
N GLU A 397 -1.36 10.45 22.77
CA GLU A 397 -0.71 11.74 22.75
C GLU A 397 0.49 11.72 23.70
N ILE A 398 1.69 11.88 23.15
CA ILE A 398 2.91 12.05 23.91
C ILE A 398 3.09 13.56 24.14
N PRO A 399 2.98 14.04 25.40
CA PRO A 399 2.81 15.47 25.68
C PRO A 399 4.04 16.32 25.33
N SER A 400 5.25 15.81 25.53
CA SER A 400 6.47 16.52 25.13
C SER A 400 7.60 15.54 24.87
N ILE A 401 8.19 15.66 23.68
CA ILE A 401 9.42 14.96 23.33
C ILE A 401 10.58 15.96 23.52
N PRO A 402 11.65 15.59 24.27
CA PRO A 402 12.77 16.49 24.52
C PRO A 402 13.32 17.14 23.25
N THR A 403 13.66 18.43 23.31
CA THR A 403 14.11 19.21 22.15
C THR A 403 15.43 18.71 21.54
N ALA A 404 16.25 18.04 22.35
CA ALA A 404 17.50 17.40 21.91
C ALA A 404 17.28 16.01 21.26
N ALA A 405 16.07 15.46 21.30
CA ALA A 405 15.78 14.14 20.77
C ALA A 405 15.84 14.15 19.23
N GLN A 406 16.68 13.28 18.67
CA GLN A 406 16.74 13.04 17.23
C GLN A 406 15.93 11.82 16.80
N TYR A 407 15.78 10.84 17.70
CA TYR A 407 15.06 9.59 17.48
C TYR A 407 14.25 9.24 18.73
N VAL A 408 13.09 8.62 18.53
CA VAL A 408 12.24 8.07 19.58
C VAL A 408 11.81 6.68 19.14
N TRP A 409 12.04 5.69 19.99
CA TRP A 409 11.56 4.32 19.81
C TRP A 409 10.15 4.23 20.37
N LEU A 410 9.18 4.02 19.48
CA LEU A 410 7.79 3.83 19.86
C LEU A 410 7.44 2.36 19.76
N GLU A 411 7.12 1.76 20.89
CA GLU A 411 6.72 0.37 21.02
C GLU A 411 5.25 0.31 21.40
N VAL A 412 4.48 -0.50 20.68
CA VAL A 412 3.08 -0.76 20.98
C VAL A 412 2.88 -2.26 21.07
N PHE A 413 2.40 -2.72 22.22
CA PHE A 413 2.21 -4.15 22.44
C PHE A 413 1.01 -4.42 23.35
N LYS A 414 0.45 -5.61 23.23
CA LYS A 414 -0.49 -6.15 24.20
C LYS A 414 0.28 -7.04 25.17
N GLU A 415 0.15 -6.76 26.46
CA GLU A 415 0.66 -7.65 27.51
C GLU A 415 -0.30 -8.85 27.60
N LEU A 416 0.17 -10.04 27.21
CA LEU A 416 -0.54 -11.29 27.46
C LEU A 416 -0.18 -11.73 28.88
N ALA A 417 -1.17 -12.23 29.63
CA ALA A 417 -1.00 -12.62 31.04
C ALA A 417 0.26 -13.49 31.25
N GLU A 418 0.92 -13.32 32.40
CA GLU A 418 2.12 -14.07 32.77
C GLU A 418 1.87 -15.57 32.62
N TYR A 419 2.63 -16.21 31.74
CA TYR A 419 2.68 -17.66 31.68
C TYR A 419 3.45 -18.13 32.92
N ASP A 420 2.73 -18.66 33.90
CA ASP A 420 3.35 -19.26 35.08
C ASP A 420 4.04 -20.56 34.65
N VAL A 421 5.37 -20.54 34.63
CA VAL A 421 6.21 -21.65 34.14
C VAL A 421 6.08 -22.87 35.07
N SER A 422 5.51 -22.71 36.28
CA SER A 422 5.35 -23.80 37.23
C SER A 422 4.31 -24.85 36.80
N ASP A 423 3.31 -24.49 35.99
CA ASP A 423 2.31 -25.44 35.47
C ASP A 423 2.87 -26.36 34.36
N ALA A 424 3.89 -25.93 33.63
CA ALA A 424 4.49 -26.72 32.54
C ALA A 424 5.47 -27.81 33.03
N PHE A 425 5.97 -27.70 34.26
CA PHE A 425 6.99 -28.62 34.80
C PHE A 425 6.51 -29.49 35.97
N GLY A 426 5.24 -29.38 36.41
CA GLY A 426 4.64 -30.34 37.34
C GLY A 426 5.42 -30.59 38.64
N ALA A 427 6.09 -29.56 39.19
CA ALA A 427 6.86 -29.71 40.42
C ALA A 427 5.92 -29.65 41.64
N PRO A 428 5.91 -30.65 42.55
CA PRO A 428 5.09 -30.61 43.76
C PRO A 428 5.62 -29.55 44.73
N LYS A 429 4.69 -28.93 45.47
CA LYS A 429 4.94 -27.79 46.36
C LYS A 429 5.67 -28.10 47.66
N GLU A 430 6.15 -29.32 47.88
CA GLU A 430 6.82 -29.71 49.11
C GLU A 430 8.04 -30.58 48.82
N GLU A 431 9.23 -29.96 48.85
CA GLU A 431 10.37 -30.41 49.64
C GLU A 431 11.48 -29.35 49.60
N GLY A 432 12.02 -29.06 50.78
CA GLY A 432 12.86 -27.91 51.07
C GLY A 432 14.30 -28.05 50.62
N HIS A 433 14.86 -26.88 50.25
CA HIS A 433 16.26 -26.48 50.39
C HIS A 433 17.36 -27.39 49.82
N PHE A 434 17.82 -27.11 48.59
CA PHE A 434 19.25 -27.20 48.26
C PHE A 434 19.63 -26.19 47.14
N TRP A 435 20.32 -25.13 47.56
CA TRP A 435 21.30 -24.28 46.87
C TRP A 435 21.29 -24.14 45.33
N TRP A 436 20.66 -23.06 44.84
CA TRP A 436 21.14 -22.23 43.72
C TRP A 436 20.70 -20.76 43.92
N PRO A 437 21.61 -19.77 43.90
CA PRO A 437 21.21 -18.36 43.82
C PRO A 437 20.98 -17.98 42.34
N GLY A 438 19.75 -17.54 42.02
CA GLY A 438 19.53 -16.66 40.86
C GLY A 438 18.65 -17.20 39.72
N MET A 439 17.43 -17.67 40.00
CA MET A 439 16.36 -17.52 39.00
C MET A 439 15.95 -16.04 38.97
N SER A 440 16.56 -15.27 38.07
CA SER A 440 15.96 -14.01 37.64
C SER A 440 14.84 -14.33 36.66
N SER A 441 13.61 -13.95 37.00
CA SER A 441 12.44 -14.00 36.14
C SER A 441 12.77 -13.28 34.82
N ARG A 442 12.88 -14.00 33.70
CA ARG A 442 12.89 -13.36 32.38
C ARG A 442 11.44 -13.03 32.01
N ARG A 443 11.01 -11.80 32.30
CA ARG A 443 9.83 -11.20 31.65
C ARG A 443 9.98 -11.40 30.14
N ARG A 444 9.07 -12.15 29.51
CA ARG A 444 8.92 -12.10 28.05
C ARG A 444 8.26 -10.77 27.70
N ARG A 445 9.09 -9.74 27.49
CA ARG A 445 8.70 -8.54 26.76
C ARG A 445 8.55 -8.92 25.28
N ARG A 446 7.46 -8.51 24.63
CA ARG A 446 7.49 -8.29 23.17
C ARG A 446 7.38 -6.80 22.92
N SER A 447 8.53 -6.21 22.64
CA SER A 447 8.65 -4.96 21.91
C SER A 447 8.57 -5.24 20.41
N SER A 448 8.01 -4.30 19.65
CA SER A 448 8.22 -4.23 18.21
C SER A 448 9.48 -3.39 17.94
N VAL A 449 10.67 -3.99 18.07
CA VAL A 449 11.89 -3.41 17.47
C VAL A 449 12.10 -4.12 16.14
N PHE A 450 11.78 -3.44 15.04
CA PHE A 450 12.15 -3.90 13.71
C PHE A 450 13.47 -3.23 13.27
N PRO A 451 14.57 -3.98 13.12
CA PRO A 451 15.63 -3.59 12.22
C PRO A 451 15.13 -3.79 10.78
N TRP A 452 15.12 -2.71 10.01
CA TRP A 452 14.75 -2.74 8.59
C TRP A 452 15.82 -3.48 7.77
N HIS A 453 15.36 -4.41 6.92
CA HIS A 453 15.83 -4.84 5.58
C HIS A 453 15.37 -6.30 5.39
N TRP A 454 14.78 -6.77 4.28
CA TRP A 454 14.67 -6.30 2.90
C TRP A 454 13.66 -7.20 2.18
N ASP A 455 12.89 -6.65 1.23
CA ASP A 455 12.51 -7.36 0.01
C ASP A 455 13.15 -6.57 -1.14
N VAL A 456 14.06 -7.23 -1.86
CA VAL A 456 14.73 -6.71 -3.06
C VAL A 456 14.08 -7.39 -4.25
N THR A 457 13.23 -6.67 -4.96
CA THR A 457 13.20 -6.82 -6.42
C THR A 457 14.33 -5.93 -6.96
N LYS A 458 15.29 -6.59 -7.61
CA LYS A 458 16.45 -5.96 -8.24
C LYS A 458 15.97 -5.02 -9.35
N ASP A 459 16.35 -3.75 -9.26
CA ASP A 459 17.04 -3.09 -10.37
C ASP A 459 17.82 -1.84 -9.92
N ALA A 460 18.97 -1.65 -10.55
CA ALA A 460 19.92 -0.54 -10.47
C ALA A 460 20.75 -0.37 -9.17
N ARG A 461 22.01 -0.78 -9.31
CA ARG A 461 23.17 -0.49 -8.45
C ARG A 461 23.26 1.01 -8.10
N PHE A 462 23.49 1.34 -6.83
CA PHE A 462 24.51 2.31 -6.39
C PHE A 462 24.83 2.07 -4.90
N ALA A 463 26.12 1.90 -4.62
CA ALA A 463 26.70 1.77 -3.28
C ALA A 463 27.01 3.16 -2.71
N PHE A 464 26.81 3.41 -1.42
CA PHE A 464 27.63 4.38 -0.67
C PHE A 464 27.80 4.01 0.81
N THR A 465 29.06 4.19 1.22
CA THR A 465 29.64 4.14 2.55
C THR A 465 29.44 5.45 3.32
N VAL A 466 29.79 5.39 4.61
CA VAL A 466 29.85 6.43 5.64
C VAL A 466 30.20 7.83 5.10
N GLY A 467 29.29 8.78 5.33
CA GLY A 467 29.52 10.22 5.14
C GLY A 467 29.03 10.97 6.37
N SER A 468 29.94 11.73 6.98
CA SER A 468 29.68 12.69 8.04
C SER A 468 28.51 13.63 7.72
N ILE A 469 27.86 14.06 8.80
CA ILE A 469 26.76 15.03 8.89
C ILE A 469 26.80 16.07 7.75
N LYS A 470 25.85 15.94 6.81
CA LYS A 470 25.28 17.05 6.04
C LYS A 470 23.76 16.86 6.02
N PRO A 471 22.99 17.95 6.18
CA PRO A 471 21.57 17.85 6.51
C PRO A 471 20.76 17.38 5.27
N HIS A 472 19.93 16.35 5.48
CA HIS A 472 18.84 16.02 4.56
C HIS A 472 17.75 17.09 4.72
N VAL A 473 17.84 18.08 3.85
CA VAL A 473 16.93 19.21 3.78
C VAL A 473 15.89 18.87 2.71
N CYS A 474 14.60 18.83 3.07
CA CYS A 474 13.58 19.35 2.16
C CYS A 474 14.12 20.71 1.73
N ARG A 475 14.68 20.84 0.52
CA ARG A 475 15.22 22.12 0.03
C ARG A 475 14.06 23.07 -0.25
N TRP A 476 13.52 23.59 0.85
CA TRP A 476 13.19 24.99 0.97
C TRP A 476 14.49 25.76 0.72
N CYS A 477 14.76 26.13 -0.53
CA CYS A 477 15.66 27.24 -0.78
C CYS A 477 14.90 28.52 -0.40
N VAL A 478 14.83 28.81 0.90
CA VAL A 478 14.71 30.20 1.34
C VAL A 478 16.11 30.77 1.24
N HIS A 479 16.45 31.34 0.09
CA HIS A 479 17.56 32.29 0.01
C HIS A 479 17.02 33.65 0.43
N THR A 480 17.17 33.94 1.71
CA THR A 480 17.13 35.31 2.23
C THR A 480 18.46 35.96 1.90
N ALA A 481 18.52 36.62 0.74
CA ALA A 481 19.52 37.65 0.53
C ALA A 481 19.07 38.88 1.35
N CYS A 482 19.60 39.00 2.56
CA CYS A 482 19.63 40.30 3.24
C CYS A 482 20.83 41.05 2.68
N THR A 483 20.59 42.10 1.91
CA THR A 483 21.54 43.20 1.76
C THR A 483 21.37 44.14 2.94
#